data_AF-A0A9E5TMP2-F1
#
_entry.id   AF-A0A9E5TMP2-F1
#
_cell.length_a   1.000
_cell.length_b   1.000
_cell.length_c   1.000
_cell.angle_alpha   90.00
_cell.angle_beta   90.00
_cell.angle_gamma   90.00
#
_symmetry.space_group_name_H-M   'P 1'
#
loop_
_entity.id
_entity.type
_entity.pdbx_description
1 polymer ?
#
loop_
_entity_poly.entity_id
_entity_poly.type
_entity_poly.pdbx_seq_one_letter_code
_entity_poly.pdbx_strand_id
1 'polypeptide(L)'
;MSQCIPKRWRVPLVGGALVALALLIGACGAPAPEPTAAPTGVATEAPAPTEAPTEAPPENNPPVVRIELHNEMEGVVDEEGEPIRASGLSNVGVGTYVFLEDVAYDPDEGDTVTTEWEFTPADGSSAELTEGESAYFFADVEGKYDIKLVATDRNGASSEAALTVNAATYVGLETCAMCHADQAEAQAETGHAHIFADGIDGIVSDHYGERCLGCHTVGPWEGENGAFDDVWAQTDWTFPETLQEGNWDALQADYPELANLGNIQCENCHGPGSAHMGDPAGIATSLSAETCGYCHDAPTHHVKNMQWELSGHSEEEARAFTYPIGEGREGCQPCHSGEAFVDIANGMEEFRMGFQTVACAVCHDPHSAENEAQLRIYDTVTLPDGTDVTDAGASATCMTCHNGRRTAEEVEEDDPSWPHHSTAAEMIAGVGGYTYGDEIENSPHQAVGLVCVECHMAETPGMDDAGTPDDSEDDTPLPGHNEIGEHTFTMTSADGVELVSACSECHGEIESFNREADGDYDGDGTVEGIRDEVQGLLDLLLQAIQDDGPVWLGHHPYWEEVTTQEQKAAIYNYMFVAHEGSEGIHNTARAVMLLQTSYRQLTGEDVPGADLY
;
A
#
# COMPACT_ATOMS: atom_id res chain seq x y z
N MET A 1 -30.47 6.76 -21.43
CA MET A 1 -29.06 6.79 -21.01
C MET A 1 -28.47 8.20 -21.22
N SER A 2 -28.96 9.22 -20.51
CA SER A 2 -28.42 10.60 -20.61
C SER A 2 -28.41 11.31 -19.26
N GLN A 3 -28.18 10.57 -18.18
CA GLN A 3 -28.15 11.12 -16.83
C GLN A 3 -26.98 10.53 -16.02
N CYS A 4 -25.77 10.59 -16.55
CA CYS A 4 -24.54 10.36 -15.78
C CYS A 4 -23.53 11.42 -16.21
N ILE A 5 -23.57 12.61 -15.58
CA ILE A 5 -22.46 13.57 -15.61
C ILE A 5 -22.39 14.15 -14.19
N PRO A 6 -21.39 13.79 -13.37
CA PRO A 6 -21.18 14.44 -12.09
C PRO A 6 -20.83 15.92 -12.31
N LYS A 7 -21.28 16.79 -11.39
CA LYS A 7 -21.08 18.25 -11.45
C LYS A 7 -19.59 18.58 -11.32
N ARG A 8 -18.91 18.74 -12.46
CA ARG A 8 -17.54 19.28 -12.51
C ARG A 8 -17.50 20.73 -12.01
N TRP A 9 -16.65 20.97 -11.01
CA TRP A 9 -16.19 22.31 -10.63
C TRP A 9 -15.31 22.88 -11.75
N ARG A 10 -15.54 24.14 -12.12
CA ARG A 10 -14.83 24.81 -13.23
C ARG A 10 -13.73 25.70 -12.68
N VAL A 11 -12.48 25.43 -13.04
CA VAL A 11 -11.33 26.35 -12.92
C VAL A 11 -10.66 26.51 -14.30
N PRO A 12 -10.19 27.70 -14.70
CA PRO A 12 -9.86 27.99 -16.09
C PRO A 12 -8.41 27.65 -16.46
N LEU A 13 -8.24 26.93 -17.57
CA LEU A 13 -6.96 26.69 -18.25
C LEU A 13 -6.33 27.97 -18.81
N VAL A 14 -5.07 28.21 -18.48
CA VAL A 14 -4.17 29.17 -19.16
C VAL A 14 -3.09 28.35 -19.88
N GLY A 15 -2.95 28.56 -21.19
CA GLY A 15 -2.10 27.75 -22.06
C GLY A 15 -0.69 28.27 -22.33
N GLY A 16 0.09 27.38 -22.92
CA GLY A 16 1.39 27.54 -23.58
C GLY A 16 2.06 26.16 -23.62
N ALA A 17 2.83 25.70 -24.59
CA ALA A 17 3.24 26.17 -25.90
C ALA A 17 4.12 25.03 -26.48
N LEU A 18 3.75 24.47 -27.63
CA LEU A 18 4.51 23.42 -28.34
C LEU A 18 5.93 23.88 -28.74
N VAL A 19 6.93 23.03 -28.50
CA VAL A 19 8.24 23.09 -29.18
C VAL A 19 8.53 21.76 -29.85
N ALA A 20 8.59 21.79 -31.17
CA ALA A 20 9.07 20.70 -32.02
C ALA A 20 10.59 20.80 -32.20
N LEU A 21 11.30 19.67 -32.18
CA LEU A 21 12.63 19.57 -32.80
C LEU A 21 12.89 18.20 -33.42
N ALA A 22 13.63 18.24 -34.52
CA ALA A 22 13.68 17.27 -35.59
C ALA A 22 14.79 16.21 -35.46
N LEU A 23 14.45 15.01 -35.97
CA LEU A 23 15.27 14.04 -36.73
C LEU A 23 16.73 14.43 -37.06
N LEU A 24 17.66 13.52 -36.73
CA LEU A 24 18.87 13.27 -37.52
C LEU A 24 19.27 11.77 -37.46
N ILE A 25 19.35 11.19 -38.66
CA ILE A 25 19.76 9.82 -39.00
C ILE A 25 21.29 9.72 -38.98
N GLY A 26 21.83 8.59 -38.52
CA GLY A 26 23.24 8.24 -38.67
C GLY A 26 23.53 6.76 -38.45
N ALA A 27 23.37 5.96 -39.50
CA ALA A 27 23.77 4.55 -39.56
C ALA A 27 25.30 4.38 -39.68
N CYS A 28 25.85 3.29 -39.11
CA CYS A 28 26.98 2.53 -39.65
C CYS A 28 27.21 1.24 -38.84
N GLY A 29 26.99 0.09 -39.48
CA GLY A 29 27.23 -1.24 -38.92
C GLY A 29 28.64 -1.78 -39.18
N ALA A 30 28.97 -2.88 -38.48
CA ALA A 30 30.01 -3.86 -38.80
C ALA A 30 29.80 -5.13 -37.93
N PRO A 31 30.30 -6.31 -38.35
CA PRO A 31 29.51 -7.55 -38.38
C PRO A 31 29.80 -8.58 -37.26
N ALA A 32 28.86 -9.52 -37.15
CA ALA A 32 28.89 -10.71 -36.30
C ALA A 32 30.01 -11.72 -36.68
N PRO A 33 30.57 -12.47 -35.70
CA PRO A 33 31.40 -13.63 -35.96
C PRO A 33 30.57 -14.91 -36.20
N GLU A 34 31.04 -15.72 -37.15
CA GLU A 34 30.48 -17.01 -37.60
C GLU A 34 30.58 -18.14 -36.55
N PRO A 35 29.69 -19.15 -36.63
CA PRO A 35 29.60 -20.25 -35.66
C PRO A 35 30.68 -21.31 -35.87
N THR A 36 31.38 -21.68 -34.80
CA THR A 36 32.33 -22.80 -34.78
C THR A 36 31.63 -24.14 -34.63
N ALA A 37 32.10 -25.11 -35.42
CA ALA A 37 31.56 -26.44 -35.64
C ALA A 37 31.48 -27.34 -34.40
N ALA A 38 30.41 -28.14 -34.37
CA ALA A 38 30.19 -29.25 -33.44
C ALA A 38 31.20 -30.41 -33.64
N PRO A 39 31.72 -31.01 -32.57
CA PRO A 39 32.37 -32.31 -32.64
C PRO A 39 31.32 -33.44 -32.53
N THR A 40 31.38 -34.37 -33.48
CA THR A 40 30.69 -35.66 -33.44
C THR A 40 31.26 -36.53 -32.32
N GLY A 41 30.43 -36.84 -31.31
CA GLY A 41 30.72 -37.75 -30.20
C GLY A 41 29.79 -38.96 -30.21
N VAL A 42 30.37 -40.13 -30.03
CA VAL A 42 29.79 -41.47 -30.14
C VAL A 42 28.90 -41.79 -28.93
N ALA A 43 27.77 -42.47 -29.15
CA ALA A 43 26.92 -43.01 -28.10
C ALA A 43 27.69 -43.98 -27.20
N THR A 44 27.79 -43.65 -25.91
CA THR A 44 28.24 -44.55 -24.83
C THR A 44 27.12 -44.68 -23.81
N GLU A 45 26.84 -45.93 -23.42
CA GLU A 45 25.85 -46.32 -22.41
C GLU A 45 25.90 -45.44 -21.15
N ALA A 46 24.71 -45.10 -20.64
CA ALA A 46 24.52 -44.39 -19.38
C ALA A 46 25.17 -45.17 -18.22
N PRO A 47 26.03 -44.52 -17.41
CA PRO A 47 26.42 -45.08 -16.12
C PRO A 47 25.21 -45.04 -15.17
N ALA A 48 25.09 -46.08 -14.33
CA ALA A 48 24.13 -46.13 -13.23
C ALA A 48 24.23 -44.85 -12.36
N PRO A 49 23.13 -44.39 -11.75
CA PRO A 49 23.12 -43.15 -10.97
C PRO A 49 24.20 -43.23 -9.90
N THR A 50 25.21 -42.39 -10.04
CA THR A 50 26.07 -42.00 -8.94
C THR A 50 25.19 -41.38 -7.88
N GLU A 51 25.41 -41.78 -6.63
CA GLU A 51 24.80 -41.16 -5.45
C GLU A 51 24.73 -39.65 -5.65
N ALA A 52 23.55 -39.08 -5.37
CA ALA A 52 23.34 -37.64 -5.37
C ALA A 52 24.53 -36.99 -4.66
N PRO A 53 25.02 -35.83 -5.15
CA PRO A 53 25.96 -35.05 -4.33
C PRO A 53 25.28 -34.91 -2.97
N THR A 54 25.98 -35.31 -1.91
CA THR A 54 25.58 -34.94 -0.55
C THR A 54 25.28 -33.46 -0.61
N GLU A 55 24.01 -33.08 -0.39
CA GLU A 55 23.64 -31.69 -0.16
C GLU A 55 24.73 -31.11 0.75
N ALA A 56 25.25 -29.95 0.37
CA ALA A 56 25.95 -29.14 1.34
C ALA A 56 25.06 -29.10 2.60
N PRO A 57 25.61 -29.20 3.82
CA PRO A 57 24.78 -28.97 5.00
C PRO A 57 23.98 -27.70 4.75
N PRO A 58 22.65 -27.67 5.04
CA PRO A 58 21.85 -26.47 4.83
C PRO A 58 22.64 -25.30 5.42
N GLU A 59 22.88 -24.28 4.59
CA GLU A 59 23.61 -23.10 5.04
C GLU A 59 22.81 -22.55 6.21
N ASN A 60 23.39 -22.55 7.41
CA ASN A 60 22.71 -22.04 8.60
C ASN A 60 22.72 -20.52 8.56
N ASN A 61 21.77 -19.98 7.83
CA ASN A 61 21.62 -18.56 7.62
C ASN A 61 21.24 -17.92 8.96
N PRO A 62 21.86 -16.78 9.33
CA PRO A 62 21.44 -16.10 10.55
C PRO A 62 19.98 -15.64 10.41
N PRO A 63 19.22 -15.60 11.52
CA PRO A 63 17.86 -15.10 11.51
C PRO A 63 17.82 -13.64 11.04
N VAL A 64 16.69 -13.23 10.49
CA VAL A 64 16.37 -11.81 10.25
C VAL A 64 15.79 -11.25 11.53
N VAL A 65 16.23 -10.05 11.94
CA VAL A 65 15.76 -9.38 13.16
C VAL A 65 15.58 -7.88 12.93
N ARG A 66 14.49 -7.32 13.47
CA ARG A 66 14.16 -5.89 13.48
C ARG A 66 13.52 -5.50 14.81
N ILE A 67 13.57 -4.21 15.10
CA ILE A 67 12.87 -3.58 16.23
C ILE A 67 11.86 -2.62 15.61
N GLU A 68 10.59 -2.81 15.90
CA GLU A 68 9.51 -1.98 15.40
C GLU A 68 8.90 -1.16 16.55
N LEU A 69 8.41 0.03 16.21
CA LEU A 69 7.88 1.02 17.15
C LEU A 69 6.39 1.15 16.90
N HIS A 70 5.59 1.05 17.96
CA HIS A 70 4.13 1.05 17.84
C HIS A 70 3.48 2.23 18.55
N ASN A 71 2.26 2.57 18.12
CA ASN A 71 1.45 3.59 18.75
C ASN A 71 0.71 3.07 20.00
N GLU A 72 0.45 1.77 20.10
CA GLU A 72 -0.30 1.13 21.19
C GLU A 72 0.24 -0.29 21.41
N MET A 73 0.04 -0.86 22.61
CA MET A 73 0.33 -2.27 22.89
C MET A 73 -0.82 -2.91 23.66
N GLU A 74 -1.22 -4.11 23.26
CA GLU A 74 -2.29 -4.85 23.92
C GLU A 74 -1.99 -5.04 25.41
N GLY A 75 -2.96 -4.67 26.26
CA GLY A 75 -2.85 -4.84 27.70
C GLY A 75 -2.03 -3.77 28.43
N VAL A 76 -1.49 -2.77 27.72
CA VAL A 76 -0.84 -1.59 28.33
C VAL A 76 -1.84 -0.44 28.41
N VAL A 77 -2.36 -0.21 29.62
CA VAL A 77 -3.42 0.77 29.90
C VAL A 77 -3.04 1.73 31.02
N ASP A 78 -3.70 2.90 31.04
CA ASP A 78 -3.55 3.92 32.07
C ASP A 78 -4.27 3.54 33.39
N GLU A 79 -4.34 4.47 34.35
CA GLU A 79 -4.99 4.22 35.65
C GLU A 79 -6.52 4.04 35.54
N GLU A 80 -7.10 4.58 34.48
CA GLU A 80 -8.52 4.51 34.12
C GLU A 80 -8.85 3.23 33.34
N GLY A 81 -7.84 2.55 32.80
CA GLY A 81 -7.96 1.34 32.00
C GLY A 81 -8.09 1.60 30.49
N GLU A 82 -7.82 2.83 30.04
CA GLU A 82 -7.77 3.19 28.62
C GLU A 82 -6.38 2.87 28.05
N PRO A 83 -6.28 2.47 26.76
CA PRO A 83 -5.00 2.21 26.13
C PRO A 83 -4.09 3.43 26.15
N ILE A 84 -2.82 3.23 26.54
CA ILE A 84 -1.80 4.27 26.48
C ILE A 84 -1.34 4.41 25.03
N ARG A 85 -1.16 5.65 24.55
CA ARG A 85 -0.64 5.91 23.20
C ARG A 85 0.79 6.43 23.22
N ALA A 86 1.61 5.90 22.31
CA ALA A 86 2.95 6.36 22.00
C ALA A 86 3.00 6.88 20.56
N SER A 87 4.05 7.63 20.22
CA SER A 87 4.15 8.25 18.89
C SER A 87 4.56 7.28 17.77
N GLY A 88 5.01 6.06 18.08
CA GLY A 88 5.60 5.15 17.09
C GLY A 88 6.91 5.66 16.46
N LEU A 89 7.61 6.59 17.13
CA LEU A 89 8.82 7.25 16.60
C LEU A 89 10.07 6.96 17.44
N SER A 90 11.22 7.07 16.80
CA SER A 90 12.53 7.03 17.47
C SER A 90 12.92 8.37 18.13
N ASN A 91 12.10 9.41 17.96
CA ASN A 91 12.28 10.70 18.61
C ASN A 91 10.96 11.07 19.30
N VAL A 92 10.96 11.12 20.63
CA VAL A 92 9.76 11.12 21.46
C VAL A 92 9.79 12.25 22.48
N GLY A 93 8.62 12.67 22.96
CA GLY A 93 8.52 13.61 24.08
C GLY A 93 9.10 13.00 25.36
N VAL A 94 9.79 13.80 26.16
CA VAL A 94 10.17 13.38 27.51
C VAL A 94 8.91 13.16 28.37
N GLY A 95 8.86 12.07 29.14
CA GLY A 95 7.70 11.71 29.94
C GLY A 95 6.60 10.98 29.18
N THR A 96 6.94 10.31 28.08
CA THR A 96 6.01 9.47 27.30
C THR A 96 6.43 8.02 27.32
N TYR A 97 5.52 7.12 26.95
CA TYR A 97 5.84 5.72 26.72
C TYR A 97 6.45 5.49 25.34
N VAL A 98 7.24 4.42 25.25
CA VAL A 98 7.80 3.90 24.00
C VAL A 98 7.52 2.42 23.94
N PHE A 99 6.81 2.00 22.89
CA PHE A 99 6.42 0.61 22.64
C PHE A 99 7.28 -0.01 21.56
N LEU A 100 7.69 -1.25 21.80
CA LEU A 100 8.64 -2.00 20.98
C LEU A 100 8.08 -3.40 20.69
N GLU A 101 8.22 -3.83 19.44
CA GLU A 101 7.99 -5.21 19.01
C GLU A 101 9.29 -5.84 18.50
N ASP A 102 9.52 -7.11 18.85
CA ASP A 102 10.57 -7.92 18.26
C ASP A 102 10.06 -8.69 17.04
N VAL A 103 10.51 -8.27 15.85
CA VAL A 103 10.27 -9.03 14.63
C VAL A 103 11.49 -9.88 14.34
N ALA A 104 11.35 -11.20 14.47
CA ALA A 104 12.44 -12.13 14.22
C ALA A 104 11.97 -13.44 13.57
N TYR A 105 12.57 -13.81 12.44
CA TYR A 105 12.29 -15.07 11.76
C TYR A 105 13.56 -15.68 11.16
N ASP A 106 13.55 -16.98 10.98
CA ASP A 106 14.64 -17.71 10.34
C ASP A 106 14.34 -17.93 8.85
N PRO A 107 15.22 -17.54 7.92
CA PRO A 107 15.04 -17.84 6.50
C PRO A 107 15.12 -19.36 6.20
N ASP A 108 15.72 -20.15 7.10
CA ASP A 108 15.78 -21.60 6.98
C ASP A 108 14.49 -22.23 7.56
N GLU A 109 13.68 -22.85 6.69
CA GLU A 109 12.36 -23.38 7.07
C GLU A 109 12.43 -24.35 8.27
N GLY A 110 11.65 -24.05 9.31
CA GLY A 110 11.46 -24.91 10.47
C GLY A 110 12.48 -24.71 11.60
N ASP A 111 13.33 -23.70 11.48
CA ASP A 111 14.18 -23.23 12.58
C ASP A 111 13.41 -22.23 13.45
N THR A 112 13.57 -22.38 14.77
CA THR A 112 12.93 -21.51 15.76
C THR A 112 13.92 -20.44 16.20
N VAL A 113 13.46 -19.20 16.30
CA VAL A 113 14.27 -18.07 16.75
C VAL A 113 13.96 -17.74 18.21
N THR A 114 14.98 -17.30 18.95
CA THR A 114 14.85 -16.73 20.29
C THR A 114 15.43 -15.32 20.30
N THR A 115 14.80 -14.42 21.04
CA THR A 115 15.16 -13.00 21.13
C THR A 115 15.63 -12.63 22.54
N GLU A 116 16.62 -11.73 22.63
CA GLU A 116 17.12 -11.17 23.88
C GLU A 116 17.31 -9.66 23.73
N TRP A 117 16.72 -8.88 24.64
CA TRP A 117 16.83 -7.43 24.68
C TRP A 117 18.02 -6.98 25.53
N GLU A 118 18.76 -5.98 25.04
CA GLU A 118 19.70 -5.19 25.82
C GLU A 118 19.22 -3.73 25.83
N PHE A 119 19.12 -3.13 27.02
CA PHE A 119 18.63 -1.76 27.20
C PHE A 119 19.63 -0.92 27.98
N THR A 120 19.99 0.24 27.43
CA THR A 120 20.81 1.24 28.09
C THR A 120 20.00 2.54 28.22
N PRO A 121 19.54 2.89 29.43
CA PRO A 121 18.76 4.11 29.63
C PRO A 121 19.65 5.35 29.53
N ALA A 122 19.01 6.50 29.28
CA ALA A 122 19.70 7.79 29.21
C ALA A 122 20.46 8.15 30.50
N ASP A 123 21.47 9.00 30.38
CA ASP A 123 22.25 9.48 31.52
C ASP A 123 21.35 10.18 32.56
N GLY A 124 21.20 9.58 33.74
CA GLY A 124 20.35 10.11 34.82
C GLY A 124 18.92 9.60 34.81
N SER A 125 18.55 8.77 33.83
CA SER A 125 17.29 8.05 33.77
C SER A 125 17.22 6.94 34.82
N SER A 126 16.01 6.65 35.27
CA SER A 126 15.64 5.47 36.07
C SER A 126 14.82 4.45 35.29
N ALA A 127 14.65 4.66 33.99
CA ALA A 127 13.88 3.78 33.12
C ALA A 127 14.46 2.37 33.11
N GLU A 128 13.56 1.39 33.06
CA GLU A 128 13.86 -0.02 32.84
C GLU A 128 12.98 -0.49 31.66
N LEU A 129 13.51 -1.39 30.85
CA LEU A 129 12.71 -2.05 29.82
C LEU A 129 11.81 -3.09 30.51
N THR A 130 10.52 -2.95 30.32
CA THR A 130 9.55 -3.99 30.66
C THR A 130 9.54 -5.00 29.52
N GLU A 131 9.68 -6.28 29.86
CA GLU A 131 9.68 -7.41 28.92
C GLU A 131 8.55 -8.39 29.30
N GLY A 132 7.89 -8.98 28.31
CA GLY A 132 6.76 -9.88 28.52
C GLY A 132 6.02 -10.17 27.22
N GLU A 133 4.69 -10.10 27.25
CA GLU A 133 3.86 -10.10 26.03
C GLU A 133 4.04 -8.81 25.22
N SER A 134 4.56 -7.75 25.85
CA SER A 134 4.89 -6.47 25.22
C SER A 134 6.22 -5.95 25.76
N ALA A 135 7.05 -5.35 24.90
CA ALA A 135 8.28 -4.68 25.30
C ALA A 135 8.09 -3.16 25.31
N TYR A 136 8.37 -2.49 26.44
CA TYR A 136 8.18 -1.04 26.53
C TYR A 136 8.97 -0.38 27.66
N PHE A 137 9.19 0.93 27.54
CA PHE A 137 9.78 1.73 28.61
C PHE A 137 9.18 3.14 28.65
N PHE A 138 9.43 3.85 29.75
CA PHE A 138 9.00 5.24 29.94
C PHE A 138 10.20 6.17 29.81
N ALA A 139 10.13 7.13 28.88
CA ALA A 139 11.22 8.06 28.57
C ALA A 139 11.30 9.19 29.61
N ASP A 140 11.69 8.87 30.84
CA ASP A 140 11.60 9.74 32.02
C ASP A 140 12.50 11.00 32.02
N VAL A 141 13.54 11.06 31.18
CA VAL A 141 14.46 12.21 31.11
C VAL A 141 14.88 12.47 29.66
N GLU A 142 15.25 13.71 29.35
CA GLU A 142 15.84 14.04 28.04
C GLU A 142 17.15 13.27 27.83
N GLY A 143 17.32 12.68 26.65
CA GLY A 143 18.54 11.96 26.29
C GLY A 143 18.29 10.76 25.38
N LYS A 144 19.34 9.96 25.19
CA LYS A 144 19.33 8.80 24.30
C LYS A 144 19.16 7.53 25.11
N TYR A 145 18.21 6.71 24.67
CA TYR A 145 17.93 5.37 25.16
C TYR A 145 18.35 4.40 24.05
N ASP A 146 19.37 3.57 24.33
CA ASP A 146 19.87 2.61 23.34
C ASP A 146 19.26 1.24 23.60
N ILE A 147 18.60 0.71 22.58
CA ILE A 147 17.95 -0.60 22.57
C ILE A 147 18.69 -1.47 21.56
N LYS A 148 18.92 -2.71 21.95
CA LYS A 148 19.46 -3.74 21.07
C LYS A 148 18.67 -5.02 21.24
N LEU A 149 18.39 -5.68 20.13
CA LEU A 149 17.70 -6.95 20.07
C LEU A 149 18.62 -7.96 19.39
N VAL A 150 18.87 -9.10 20.04
CA VAL A 150 19.67 -10.18 19.49
C VAL A 150 18.76 -11.37 19.21
N ALA A 151 18.69 -11.78 17.95
CA ALA A 151 17.99 -12.99 17.54
C ALA A 151 18.98 -14.14 17.38
N THR A 152 18.66 -15.31 17.92
CA THR A 152 19.49 -16.52 17.80
C THR A 152 18.64 -17.72 17.39
N ASP A 153 19.07 -18.41 16.35
CA ASP A 153 18.43 -19.64 15.87
C ASP A 153 18.79 -20.86 16.76
N ARG A 154 18.11 -21.98 16.53
CA ARG A 154 18.35 -23.23 17.29
C ARG A 154 19.74 -23.85 17.07
N ASN A 155 20.42 -23.49 15.99
CA ASN A 155 21.73 -24.00 15.58
C ASN A 155 22.89 -23.09 16.03
N GLY A 156 22.56 -21.93 16.61
CA GLY A 156 23.46 -20.95 17.17
C GLY A 156 23.94 -19.83 16.23
N ALA A 157 23.39 -19.66 15.02
CA ALA A 157 23.62 -18.39 14.31
C ALA A 157 22.74 -17.28 14.89
N SER A 158 23.25 -16.07 14.80
CA SER A 158 22.63 -14.90 15.41
C SER A 158 22.81 -13.66 14.55
N SER A 159 21.89 -12.74 14.74
CA SER A 159 21.88 -11.40 14.16
C SER A 159 21.44 -10.40 15.24
N GLU A 160 21.67 -9.12 15.00
CA GLU A 160 21.29 -8.07 15.94
C GLU A 160 20.65 -6.88 15.21
N ALA A 161 19.65 -6.29 15.84
CA ALA A 161 19.07 -5.01 15.50
C ALA A 161 19.37 -4.00 16.63
N ALA A 162 19.59 -2.75 16.27
CA ALA A 162 19.83 -1.67 17.23
C ALA A 162 18.95 -0.47 16.89
N LEU A 163 18.36 0.12 17.91
CA LEU A 163 17.52 1.31 17.84
C LEU A 163 17.97 2.28 18.93
N THR A 164 18.14 3.55 18.58
CA THR A 164 18.32 4.62 19.57
C THR A 164 17.04 5.45 19.58
N VAL A 165 16.42 5.57 20.75
CA VAL A 165 15.31 6.48 20.98
C VAL A 165 15.82 7.75 21.65
N ASN A 166 15.47 8.90 21.09
CA ASN A 166 15.85 10.21 21.62
C ASN A 166 14.64 10.88 22.28
N ALA A 167 14.71 11.09 23.59
CA ALA A 167 13.71 11.85 24.33
C ALA A 167 14.08 13.34 24.34
N ALA A 168 13.15 14.18 23.91
CA ALA A 168 13.35 15.61 23.71
C ALA A 168 12.08 16.42 24.03
N THR A 169 12.14 17.72 23.73
CA THR A 169 11.08 18.71 24.00
C THR A 169 10.64 19.43 22.74
N TYR A 170 9.37 19.79 22.65
CA TYR A 170 8.76 20.40 21.47
C TYR A 170 9.13 21.89 21.35
N VAL A 171 9.31 22.37 20.12
CA VAL A 171 9.80 23.74 19.83
C VAL A 171 8.87 24.57 18.93
N GLY A 172 7.86 23.94 18.33
CA GLY A 172 6.86 24.51 17.45
C GLY A 172 7.34 24.89 16.05
N LEU A 173 6.36 25.14 15.18
CA LEU A 173 6.54 25.27 13.73
C LEU A 173 7.53 26.38 13.34
N GLU A 174 7.50 27.53 14.03
CA GLU A 174 8.39 28.66 13.74
C GLU A 174 9.87 28.25 13.79
N THR A 175 10.23 27.33 14.70
CA THR A 175 11.61 26.86 14.84
C THR A 175 12.05 26.04 13.62
N CYS A 176 11.18 25.16 13.14
CA CYS A 176 11.41 24.35 11.94
C CYS A 176 11.56 25.25 10.69
N ALA A 177 10.63 26.20 10.53
CA ALA A 177 10.57 27.10 9.38
C ALA A 177 11.79 28.02 9.24
N MET A 178 12.55 28.27 10.31
CA MET A 178 13.81 29.04 10.23
C MET A 178 14.85 28.38 9.33
N CYS A 179 14.88 27.06 9.25
CA CYS A 179 15.83 26.28 8.45
C CYS A 179 15.16 25.58 7.26
N HIS A 180 13.91 25.15 7.41
CA HIS A 180 13.13 24.36 6.43
C HIS A 180 11.95 25.17 5.87
N ALA A 181 12.23 26.39 5.40
CA ALA A 181 11.19 27.32 4.95
C ALA A 181 10.35 26.78 3.80
N ASP A 182 10.98 26.13 2.81
CA ASP A 182 10.28 25.60 1.63
C ASP A 182 9.30 24.47 2.03
N GLN A 183 9.72 23.60 2.95
CA GLN A 183 8.86 22.52 3.48
C GLN A 183 7.72 23.08 4.33
N ALA A 184 7.98 24.09 5.15
CA ALA A 184 6.95 24.74 5.95
C ALA A 184 5.92 25.47 5.07
N GLU A 185 6.36 26.10 3.96
CA GLU A 185 5.46 26.75 3.00
C GLU A 185 4.55 25.72 2.30
N ALA A 186 5.11 24.59 1.87
CA ALA A 186 4.32 23.52 1.24
C ALA A 186 3.34 22.86 2.24
N GLN A 187 3.79 22.54 3.46
CA GLN A 187 2.95 21.93 4.49
C GLN A 187 1.82 22.86 4.92
N ALA A 188 2.03 24.19 4.91
CA ALA A 188 1.01 25.18 5.23
C ALA A 188 -0.18 25.20 4.26
N GLU A 189 -0.12 24.49 3.12
CA GLU A 189 -1.24 24.32 2.19
C GLU A 189 -2.06 23.05 2.49
N THR A 190 -1.60 22.19 3.40
CA THR A 190 -2.23 20.90 3.74
C THR A 190 -3.35 21.07 4.78
N GLY A 191 -4.28 20.10 4.82
CA GLY A 191 -5.33 20.10 5.86
C GLY A 191 -4.78 20.01 7.28
N HIS A 192 -3.63 19.36 7.47
CA HIS A 192 -2.94 19.27 8.77
C HIS A 192 -2.61 20.64 9.34
N ALA A 193 -2.18 21.60 8.52
CA ALA A 193 -1.81 22.94 8.95
C ALA A 193 -2.99 23.81 9.42
N HIS A 194 -4.23 23.33 9.26
CA HIS A 194 -5.44 24.12 9.50
C HIS A 194 -6.43 23.49 10.47
N ILE A 195 -6.32 22.20 10.81
CA ILE A 195 -7.38 21.46 11.50
C ILE A 195 -7.85 22.09 12.83
N PHE A 196 -6.93 22.63 13.64
CA PHE A 196 -7.28 23.30 14.89
C PHE A 196 -7.81 24.70 14.65
N ALA A 197 -7.17 25.46 13.76
CA ALA A 197 -7.61 26.80 13.38
C ALA A 197 -9.05 26.77 12.84
N ASP A 198 -9.32 25.90 11.87
CA ASP A 198 -10.64 25.68 11.28
C ASP A 198 -11.62 25.12 12.30
N GLY A 199 -11.16 24.27 13.21
CA GLY A 199 -11.96 23.69 14.29
C GLY A 199 -12.52 24.77 15.22
N ILE A 200 -11.66 25.64 15.75
CA ILE A 200 -12.11 26.71 16.67
C ILE A 200 -12.85 27.83 15.97
N ASP A 201 -12.65 28.00 14.66
CA ASP A 201 -13.42 28.94 13.85
C ASP A 201 -14.80 28.38 13.42
N GLY A 202 -15.09 27.12 13.74
CA GLY A 202 -16.39 26.48 13.48
C GLY A 202 -16.58 26.06 12.01
N ILE A 203 -15.48 25.81 11.30
CA ILE A 203 -15.49 25.40 9.88
C ILE A 203 -15.60 23.87 9.77
N VAL A 204 -14.92 23.12 10.65
CA VAL A 204 -14.83 21.66 10.57
C VAL A 204 -16.16 20.97 10.87
N SER A 205 -16.74 21.24 12.04
CA SER A 205 -17.96 20.60 12.54
C SER A 205 -18.51 21.36 13.75
N ASP A 206 -19.81 21.26 13.99
CA ASP A 206 -20.47 21.73 15.23
C ASP A 206 -20.19 20.81 16.44
N HIS A 207 -19.64 19.62 16.20
CA HIS A 207 -19.22 18.68 17.25
C HIS A 207 -17.75 18.85 17.70
N TYR A 208 -16.99 19.75 17.06
CA TYR A 208 -15.61 20.03 17.42
C TYR A 208 -15.54 20.58 18.86
N GLY A 209 -14.62 20.08 19.67
CA GLY A 209 -14.53 20.47 21.07
C GLY A 209 -13.14 20.29 21.66
N GLU A 210 -13.01 20.63 22.94
CA GLU A 210 -11.74 20.56 23.67
C GLU A 210 -11.08 19.16 23.61
N ARG A 211 -11.88 18.09 23.63
CA ARG A 211 -11.39 16.71 23.49
C ARG A 211 -10.67 16.42 22.17
N CYS A 212 -10.91 17.22 21.13
CA CYS A 212 -10.28 17.04 19.82
C CYS A 212 -8.83 17.54 19.81
N LEU A 213 -8.44 18.37 20.78
CA LEU A 213 -7.13 19.02 20.78
C LEU A 213 -5.96 18.04 20.94
N GLY A 214 -6.17 16.90 21.60
CA GLY A 214 -5.14 15.87 21.74
C GLY A 214 -4.61 15.35 20.40
N CYS A 215 -5.46 15.29 19.37
CA CYS A 215 -5.07 14.86 18.01
C CYS A 215 -4.90 16.03 17.03
N HIS A 216 -5.29 17.25 17.39
CA HIS A 216 -5.33 18.40 16.48
C HIS A 216 -4.33 19.51 16.83
N THR A 217 -3.48 19.28 17.83
CA THR A 217 -2.40 20.18 18.22
C THR A 217 -1.10 19.39 18.40
N VAL A 218 0.00 20.07 18.66
CA VAL A 218 1.29 19.41 18.93
C VAL A 218 1.21 18.62 20.24
N GLY A 219 1.61 17.34 20.18
CA GLY A 219 1.55 16.36 21.27
C GLY A 219 2.57 15.22 21.06
N PRO A 220 2.70 14.28 22.03
CA PRO A 220 1.65 13.86 22.97
C PRO A 220 1.48 14.79 24.18
N TRP A 221 0.28 14.77 24.77
CA TRP A 221 -0.11 15.56 25.96
C TRP A 221 0.25 14.86 27.29
N GLU A 222 1.28 14.01 27.25
CA GLU A 222 1.76 13.22 28.38
C GLU A 222 3.13 13.73 28.80
N GLY A 223 3.32 13.93 30.11
CA GLY A 223 4.58 14.42 30.66
C GLY A 223 4.73 15.94 30.59
N GLU A 224 5.92 16.43 30.91
CA GLU A 224 6.31 17.85 30.78
C GLU A 224 7.32 17.96 29.62
N ASN A 225 6.83 17.91 28.38
CA ASN A 225 7.61 17.82 27.15
C ASN A 225 7.57 19.10 26.28
N GLY A 226 6.83 20.13 26.69
CA GLY A 226 6.69 21.39 25.98
C GLY A 226 5.70 21.35 24.81
N ALA A 227 4.87 20.32 24.72
CA ALA A 227 3.76 20.24 23.78
C ALA A 227 2.66 21.28 24.09
N PHE A 228 1.59 21.27 23.30
CA PHE A 228 0.54 22.28 23.36
C PHE A 228 -0.09 22.40 24.75
N ASP A 229 -0.36 21.28 25.43
CA ASP A 229 -0.98 21.22 26.75
C ASP A 229 -0.11 21.83 27.85
N ASP A 230 1.20 21.60 27.80
CA ASP A 230 2.18 22.20 28.73
C ASP A 230 2.24 23.72 28.62
N VAL A 231 2.25 24.23 27.38
CA VAL A 231 2.23 25.67 27.13
C VAL A 231 0.87 26.25 27.48
N TRP A 232 -0.22 25.55 27.15
CA TRP A 232 -1.58 25.95 27.49
C TRP A 232 -1.77 26.11 29.00
N ALA A 233 -1.27 25.16 29.80
CA ALA A 233 -1.32 25.19 31.27
C ALA A 233 -0.63 26.42 31.89
N GLN A 234 0.23 27.09 31.15
CA GLN A 234 0.94 28.31 31.57
C GLN A 234 0.22 29.61 31.17
N THR A 235 -0.88 29.51 30.42
CA THR A 235 -1.68 30.65 29.95
C THR A 235 -3.02 30.76 30.69
N ASP A 236 -3.72 31.87 30.49
CA ASP A 236 -5.13 32.02 30.87
C ASP A 236 -6.10 31.84 29.69
N TRP A 237 -5.63 31.28 28.57
CA TRP A 237 -6.48 30.93 27.44
C TRP A 237 -7.43 29.79 27.79
N THR A 238 -8.67 29.87 27.32
CA THR A 238 -9.68 28.83 27.49
C THR A 238 -10.27 28.48 26.14
N PHE A 239 -10.59 27.20 25.94
CA PHE A 239 -11.29 26.76 24.74
C PHE A 239 -12.58 27.60 24.52
N PRO A 240 -12.85 28.10 23.30
CA PRO A 240 -13.98 28.98 23.04
C PRO A 240 -15.33 28.31 23.33
N GLU A 241 -16.20 28.97 24.10
CA GLU A 241 -17.59 28.50 24.31
C GLU A 241 -18.43 28.53 23.02
N THR A 242 -18.00 29.30 22.02
CA THR A 242 -18.66 29.39 20.71
C THR A 242 -17.59 29.36 19.62
N LEU A 243 -17.69 28.35 18.75
CA LEU A 243 -16.85 28.23 17.56
C LEU A 243 -17.32 29.24 16.52
N GLN A 244 -16.44 30.14 16.09
CA GLN A 244 -16.78 31.21 15.15
C GLN A 244 -15.52 31.79 14.51
N GLU A 245 -15.65 32.25 13.27
CA GLU A 245 -14.61 32.95 12.51
C GLU A 245 -13.90 34.02 13.35
N GLY A 246 -12.58 33.97 13.39
CA GLY A 246 -11.70 34.90 14.11
C GLY A 246 -11.30 34.46 15.51
N ASN A 247 -11.71 33.28 15.97
CA ASN A 247 -11.19 32.70 17.21
C ASN A 247 -9.68 32.38 17.07
N TRP A 248 -9.27 31.85 15.92
CA TRP A 248 -7.86 31.59 15.61
C TRP A 248 -7.04 32.88 15.54
N ASP A 249 -7.52 33.92 14.85
CA ASP A 249 -6.85 35.22 14.79
C ASP A 249 -6.63 35.81 16.19
N ALA A 250 -7.61 35.66 17.08
CA ALA A 250 -7.51 36.11 18.47
C ALA A 250 -6.46 35.30 19.25
N LEU A 251 -6.44 33.97 19.08
CA LEU A 251 -5.43 33.11 19.70
C LEU A 251 -4.02 33.49 19.24
N GLN A 252 -3.80 33.68 17.93
CA GLN A 252 -2.50 34.10 17.39
C GLN A 252 -2.05 35.47 17.93
N ALA A 253 -2.98 36.43 18.04
CA ALA A 253 -2.66 37.78 18.48
C ALA A 253 -2.32 37.85 19.98
N ASP A 254 -3.07 37.13 20.81
CA ASP A 254 -2.99 37.23 22.27
C ASP A 254 -2.06 36.16 22.89
N TYR A 255 -1.92 34.99 22.25
CA TYR A 255 -1.14 33.83 22.72
C TYR A 255 -0.27 33.22 21.60
N PRO A 256 0.67 33.97 21.02
CA PRO A 256 1.47 33.50 19.88
C PRO A 256 2.31 32.24 20.17
N GLU A 257 2.81 32.08 21.41
CA GLU A 257 3.57 30.88 21.80
C GLU A 257 2.69 29.61 21.80
N LEU A 258 1.42 29.74 22.19
CA LEU A 258 0.46 28.64 22.14
C LEU A 258 0.02 28.34 20.70
N ALA A 259 -0.21 29.39 19.90
CA ALA A 259 -0.56 29.25 18.49
C ALA A 259 0.56 28.59 17.65
N ASN A 260 1.83 28.77 18.04
CA ASN A 260 2.99 28.12 17.41
C ASN A 260 3.02 26.58 17.57
N LEU A 261 2.27 26.07 18.54
CA LEU A 261 2.05 24.63 18.78
C LEU A 261 0.65 24.17 18.35
N GLY A 262 -0.11 25.05 17.69
CA GLY A 262 -1.43 24.75 17.16
C GLY A 262 -1.36 24.00 15.82
N ASN A 263 -2.46 23.31 15.50
CA ASN A 263 -2.61 22.45 14.31
C ASN A 263 -1.66 21.24 14.33
N ILE A 264 -1.74 20.44 13.27
CA ILE A 264 -0.80 19.35 13.00
C ILE A 264 0.33 19.90 12.15
N GLN A 265 1.54 19.83 12.70
CA GLN A 265 2.75 20.38 12.11
C GLN A 265 3.89 19.34 12.12
N CYS A 266 5.10 19.77 11.79
CA CYS A 266 6.29 18.93 11.66
C CYS A 266 6.48 17.96 12.84
N GLU A 267 6.44 18.45 14.07
CA GLU A 267 6.78 17.65 15.25
C GLU A 267 5.71 16.60 15.62
N ASN A 268 4.51 16.67 15.05
CA ASN A 268 3.52 15.60 15.21
C ASN A 268 3.95 14.31 14.50
N CYS A 269 4.73 14.40 13.42
CA CYS A 269 5.21 13.25 12.65
C CYS A 269 6.72 12.99 12.83
N HIS A 270 7.48 14.03 13.20
CA HIS A 270 8.94 13.96 13.35
C HIS A 270 9.40 13.90 14.81
N GLY A 271 8.46 14.02 15.75
CA GLY A 271 8.75 14.14 17.18
C GLY A 271 9.36 15.50 17.55
N PRO A 272 9.75 15.69 18.82
CA PRO A 272 10.19 16.97 19.33
C PRO A 272 11.54 17.43 18.76
N GLY A 273 11.62 18.70 18.33
CA GLY A 273 12.75 19.23 17.57
C GLY A 273 13.92 19.78 18.40
N SER A 274 13.84 19.82 19.75
CA SER A 274 14.87 20.52 20.55
C SER A 274 16.28 19.91 20.43
N ALA A 275 16.37 18.60 20.18
CA ALA A 275 17.64 17.89 19.95
C ALA A 275 18.15 18.00 18.50
N HIS A 276 17.31 18.41 17.54
CA HIS A 276 17.62 18.42 16.11
C HIS A 276 18.53 19.57 15.68
N MET A 277 18.64 20.65 16.45
CA MET A 277 19.24 21.96 16.11
C MET A 277 20.66 21.94 15.47
N GLY A 278 20.79 21.45 14.24
CA GLY A 278 22.04 21.16 13.53
C GLY A 278 22.51 19.69 13.57
N ASP A 279 21.79 18.79 14.24
CA ASP A 279 22.03 17.35 14.28
C ASP A 279 20.85 16.58 13.66
N PRO A 280 20.99 16.06 12.42
CA PRO A 280 19.95 15.24 11.79
C PRO A 280 19.55 14.00 12.58
N ALA A 281 20.39 13.49 13.48
CA ALA A 281 20.04 12.35 14.33
C ALA A 281 19.15 12.72 15.53
N GLY A 282 18.88 14.01 15.74
CA GLY A 282 18.01 14.53 16.79
C GLY A 282 16.55 14.72 16.38
N ILE A 283 16.13 14.13 15.25
CA ILE A 283 14.74 14.13 14.76
C ILE A 283 14.43 12.78 14.10
N ALA A 284 13.17 12.34 14.12
CA ALA A 284 12.77 11.11 13.45
C ALA A 284 12.35 11.34 11.99
N THR A 285 12.50 10.32 11.16
CA THR A 285 11.83 10.19 9.86
C THR A 285 11.32 8.76 9.75
N SER A 286 10.03 8.58 9.47
CA SER A 286 9.41 7.27 9.39
C SER A 286 8.42 7.22 8.24
N LEU A 287 8.31 6.06 7.60
CA LEU A 287 7.21 5.74 6.70
C LEU A 287 6.18 4.83 7.36
N SER A 288 6.43 4.35 8.59
CA SER A 288 5.51 3.47 9.30
C SER A 288 4.13 4.11 9.45
N ALA A 289 3.09 3.31 9.19
CA ALA A 289 1.69 3.70 9.37
C ALA A 289 1.39 4.16 10.81
N GLU A 290 2.15 3.65 11.79
CA GLU A 290 2.08 4.01 13.21
C GLU A 290 2.19 5.51 13.46
N THR A 291 3.00 6.21 12.64
CA THR A 291 3.14 7.67 12.74
C THR A 291 1.82 8.39 12.44
N CYS A 292 1.03 7.83 11.53
CA CYS A 292 -0.30 8.32 11.18
C CYS A 292 -1.35 7.78 12.16
N GLY A 293 -1.20 6.53 12.61
CA GLY A 293 -2.09 5.84 13.54
C GLY A 293 -2.26 6.54 14.88
N TYR A 294 -1.28 7.32 15.33
CA TYR A 294 -1.42 8.16 16.53
C TYR A 294 -2.71 9.03 16.53
N CYS A 295 -3.11 9.55 15.36
CA CYS A 295 -4.36 10.31 15.20
C CYS A 295 -5.41 9.58 14.37
N HIS A 296 -5.00 8.79 13.38
CA HIS A 296 -5.89 8.13 12.42
C HIS A 296 -6.29 6.71 12.83
N ASP A 297 -6.29 6.45 14.13
CA ASP A 297 -6.65 5.16 14.71
C ASP A 297 -7.57 5.29 15.95
N ALA A 298 -8.65 6.06 15.80
CA ALA A 298 -9.75 6.14 16.75
C ALA A 298 -10.96 5.36 16.19
N PRO A 299 -11.22 4.11 16.63
CA PRO A 299 -12.20 3.18 16.03
C PRO A 299 -13.61 3.73 15.81
N THR A 300 -14.02 4.75 16.56
CA THR A 300 -15.36 5.32 16.48
C THR A 300 -15.50 6.45 15.45
N HIS A 301 -14.39 7.05 14.96
CA HIS A 301 -14.45 8.24 14.07
C HIS A 301 -13.19 8.55 13.24
N HIS A 302 -12.04 7.92 13.50
CA HIS A 302 -10.81 8.06 12.70
C HIS A 302 -10.19 6.67 12.46
N VAL A 303 -10.75 5.89 11.54
CA VAL A 303 -10.52 4.43 11.43
C VAL A 303 -9.49 4.01 10.37
N LYS A 304 -8.74 4.97 9.79
CA LYS A 304 -7.97 4.71 8.57
C LYS A 304 -6.77 3.80 8.79
N ASN A 305 -6.11 3.88 9.95
CA ASN A 305 -5.01 2.98 10.29
C ASN A 305 -5.52 1.55 10.50
N MET A 306 -6.53 1.35 11.35
CA MET A 306 -7.22 0.06 11.50
C MET A 306 -7.65 -0.56 10.17
N GLN A 307 -8.26 0.22 9.26
CA GLN A 307 -8.65 -0.30 7.96
C GLN A 307 -7.45 -0.72 7.11
N TRP A 308 -6.36 0.05 7.14
CA TRP A 308 -5.13 -0.29 6.45
C TRP A 308 -4.48 -1.57 7.02
N GLU A 309 -4.52 -1.77 8.34
CA GLU A 309 -4.02 -2.97 9.01
C GLU A 309 -4.72 -4.25 8.53
N LEU A 310 -5.98 -4.16 8.08
CA LEU A 310 -6.72 -5.28 7.47
C LEU A 310 -6.39 -5.53 5.99
N SER A 311 -5.57 -4.68 5.37
CA SER A 311 -5.26 -4.77 3.95
C SER A 311 -3.99 -5.60 3.70
N GLY A 312 -3.87 -6.19 2.50
CA GLY A 312 -2.62 -6.87 2.11
C GLY A 312 -1.38 -5.95 2.04
N HIS A 313 -1.56 -4.64 2.15
CA HIS A 313 -0.46 -3.66 2.18
C HIS A 313 0.20 -3.51 3.55
N SER A 314 -0.45 -3.94 4.64
CA SER A 314 0.12 -3.95 6.00
C SER A 314 0.85 -5.25 6.35
N GLU A 315 0.68 -6.31 5.54
CA GLU A 315 1.12 -7.67 5.85
C GLU A 315 2.65 -7.83 5.80
N GLU A 316 3.33 -7.43 6.87
CA GLU A 316 4.78 -7.39 7.05
C GLU A 316 5.49 -8.71 6.69
N GLU A 317 4.87 -9.84 7.02
CA GLU A 317 5.40 -11.18 6.78
C GLU A 317 5.11 -11.70 5.37
N ALA A 318 4.23 -11.01 4.62
CA ALA A 318 3.85 -11.45 3.29
C ALA A 318 5.09 -11.55 2.39
N ARG A 319 5.10 -12.59 1.56
CA ARG A 319 6.17 -12.80 0.58
C ARG A 319 6.35 -11.60 -0.36
N ALA A 320 5.32 -10.78 -0.52
CA ALA A 320 5.37 -9.52 -1.27
C ALA A 320 6.38 -8.52 -0.70
N PHE A 321 6.70 -8.55 0.59
CA PHE A 321 7.63 -7.60 1.23
C PHE A 321 8.89 -8.28 1.77
N THR A 322 8.86 -9.59 2.01
CA THR A 322 10.02 -10.32 2.56
C THR A 322 10.94 -10.94 1.51
N TYR A 323 10.42 -11.33 0.33
CA TYR A 323 11.21 -11.98 -0.73
C TYR A 323 11.85 -11.04 -1.76
N PRO A 324 11.16 -10.00 -2.29
CA PRO A 324 11.66 -9.19 -3.40
C PRO A 324 12.56 -8.02 -2.95
N ILE A 325 13.07 -8.01 -1.72
CA ILE A 325 13.91 -6.93 -1.16
C ILE A 325 15.42 -7.21 -1.30
N GLY A 326 16.24 -6.16 -1.37
CA GLY A 326 17.71 -6.24 -1.36
C GLY A 326 18.44 -6.20 -2.72
N GLU A 327 19.77 -6.32 -2.68
CA GLU A 327 20.67 -6.21 -3.84
C GLU A 327 20.36 -7.26 -4.91
N GLY A 328 20.31 -6.86 -6.19
CA GLY A 328 19.94 -7.74 -7.31
C GLY A 328 18.43 -7.93 -7.52
N ARG A 329 17.60 -7.21 -6.76
CA ARG A 329 16.13 -7.19 -6.87
C ARG A 329 15.59 -5.82 -7.28
N GLU A 330 16.41 -4.97 -7.88
CA GLU A 330 16.10 -3.56 -8.18
C GLU A 330 14.81 -3.43 -8.99
N GLY A 331 14.55 -4.37 -9.90
CA GLY A 331 13.33 -4.36 -10.71
C GLY A 331 12.02 -4.63 -9.94
N CYS A 332 12.09 -5.15 -8.71
CA CYS A 332 10.92 -5.44 -7.87
C CYS A 332 10.61 -4.34 -6.85
N GLN A 333 11.63 -3.56 -6.46
CA GLN A 333 11.48 -2.53 -5.43
C GLN A 333 10.43 -1.46 -5.73
N PRO A 334 10.19 -1.02 -6.98
CA PRO A 334 9.24 0.06 -7.26
C PRO A 334 7.84 -0.17 -6.70
N CYS A 335 7.44 -1.43 -6.47
CA CYS A 335 6.12 -1.78 -5.93
C CYS A 335 6.19 -2.48 -4.57
N HIS A 336 7.34 -3.09 -4.23
CA HIS A 336 7.49 -3.95 -3.05
C HIS A 336 8.38 -3.35 -1.95
N SER A 337 8.81 -2.09 -2.11
CA SER A 337 9.44 -1.30 -1.05
C SER A 337 8.80 0.09 -1.04
N GLY A 338 8.14 0.43 0.06
CA GLY A 338 7.55 1.75 0.24
C GLY A 338 8.56 2.89 0.08
N GLU A 339 9.81 2.68 0.53
CA GLU A 339 10.88 3.67 0.35
C GLU A 339 11.23 3.88 -1.12
N ALA A 340 11.37 2.79 -1.88
CA ALA A 340 11.69 2.86 -3.30
C ALA A 340 10.59 3.58 -4.07
N PHE A 341 9.33 3.26 -3.77
CA PHE A 341 8.18 3.92 -4.39
C PHE A 341 8.22 5.43 -4.15
N VAL A 342 8.39 5.87 -2.89
CA VAL A 342 8.46 7.31 -2.55
C VAL A 342 9.61 7.98 -3.28
N ASP A 343 10.77 7.34 -3.33
CA ASP A 343 11.96 7.86 -3.97
C ASP A 343 11.76 8.03 -5.49
N ILE A 344 11.16 7.04 -6.15
CA ILE A 344 10.84 7.06 -7.58
C ILE A 344 9.77 8.12 -7.88
N ALA A 345 8.72 8.22 -7.06
CA ALA A 345 7.67 9.22 -7.20
C ALA A 345 8.23 10.65 -7.08
N ASN A 346 9.26 10.84 -6.26
CA ASN A 346 10.00 12.10 -6.13
C ASN A 346 11.03 12.33 -7.26
N GLY A 347 11.09 11.45 -8.25
CA GLY A 347 11.96 11.56 -9.42
C GLY A 347 13.43 11.23 -9.15
N MET A 348 13.73 10.46 -8.10
CA MET A 348 15.10 10.06 -7.77
C MET A 348 15.59 8.92 -8.67
N GLU A 349 16.81 9.03 -9.20
CA GLU A 349 17.44 7.98 -10.03
C GLU A 349 18.01 6.84 -9.18
N GLU A 350 18.49 7.16 -7.98
CA GLU A 350 18.89 6.19 -6.96
C GLU A 350 17.80 6.16 -5.89
N PHE A 351 17.35 4.97 -5.52
CA PHE A 351 16.29 4.76 -4.54
C PHE A 351 16.71 3.78 -3.45
N ARG A 352 16.15 3.98 -2.27
CA ARG A 352 16.32 3.08 -1.13
C ARG A 352 15.64 1.73 -1.42
N MET A 353 16.21 0.66 -0.89
CA MET A 353 15.75 -0.72 -1.10
C MET A 353 15.58 -1.45 0.23
N GLY A 354 15.31 -0.71 1.30
CA GLY A 354 15.02 -1.27 2.60
C GLY A 354 13.65 -1.93 2.63
N PHE A 355 13.46 -2.82 3.60
CA PHE A 355 12.14 -3.34 3.93
C PHE A 355 11.26 -2.17 4.38
N GLN A 356 10.13 -1.99 3.71
CA GLN A 356 8.98 -1.19 4.13
C GLN A 356 7.74 -1.71 3.40
N THR A 357 6.66 -1.91 4.14
CA THR A 357 5.32 -2.18 3.61
C THR A 357 4.77 -0.96 2.85
N VAL A 358 3.60 -1.10 2.21
CA VAL A 358 2.93 0.01 1.52
C VAL A 358 2.08 0.78 2.54
N ALA A 359 2.74 1.54 3.39
CA ALA A 359 2.11 2.35 4.44
C ALA A 359 1.53 3.68 3.92
N CYS A 360 0.87 4.45 4.79
CA CYS A 360 0.13 5.67 4.43
C CYS A 360 0.97 6.66 3.61
N ALA A 361 2.20 6.94 4.06
CA ALA A 361 3.11 7.91 3.45
C ALA A 361 3.67 7.47 2.08
N VAL A 362 3.44 6.20 1.70
CA VAL A 362 3.80 5.69 0.36
C VAL A 362 2.84 6.26 -0.69
N CYS A 363 1.54 6.29 -0.41
CA CYS A 363 0.55 6.90 -1.31
C CYS A 363 0.41 8.40 -1.08
N HIS A 364 0.42 8.84 0.18
CA HIS A 364 0.19 10.23 0.57
C HIS A 364 1.51 10.98 0.86
N ASP A 365 1.69 12.16 0.29
CA ASP A 365 2.77 13.07 0.64
C ASP A 365 2.34 13.98 1.79
N PRO A 366 2.82 13.78 3.02
CA PRO A 366 2.41 14.59 4.17
C PRO A 366 2.81 16.07 4.06
N HIS A 367 3.68 16.44 3.11
CA HIS A 367 4.19 17.79 2.94
C HIS A 367 3.63 18.53 1.73
N SER A 368 2.78 17.91 0.92
CA SER A 368 2.30 18.52 -0.33
C SER A 368 0.79 18.40 -0.49
N ALA A 369 0.14 19.51 -0.81
CA ALA A 369 -1.26 19.59 -1.22
C ALA A 369 -1.42 19.71 -2.75
N GLU A 370 -0.37 19.43 -3.54
CA GLU A 370 -0.38 19.57 -5.00
C GLU A 370 -1.49 18.73 -5.65
N ASN A 371 -1.70 17.52 -5.15
CA ASN A 371 -2.71 16.59 -5.62
C ASN A 371 -3.83 16.41 -4.59
N GLU A 372 -5.00 16.03 -5.08
CA GLU A 372 -6.14 15.68 -4.22
C GLU A 372 -5.77 14.58 -3.23
N ALA A 373 -6.25 14.70 -1.99
CA ALA A 373 -5.91 13.84 -0.86
C ALA A 373 -4.39 13.69 -0.64
N GLN A 374 -3.58 14.64 -1.11
CA GLN A 374 -2.12 14.62 -1.01
C GLN A 374 -1.47 13.40 -1.70
N LEU A 375 -2.09 12.82 -2.72
CA LEU A 375 -1.54 11.64 -3.40
C LEU A 375 -0.24 11.96 -4.18
N ARG A 376 0.75 11.07 -4.14
CA ARG A 376 2.01 11.26 -4.88
C ARG A 376 1.82 11.12 -6.39
N ILE A 377 1.03 10.13 -6.80
CA ILE A 377 0.69 9.85 -8.20
C ILE A 377 -0.82 10.02 -8.36
N TYR A 378 -1.23 10.94 -9.22
CA TYR A 378 -2.64 11.30 -9.42
C TYR A 378 -2.92 11.57 -10.90
N ASP A 379 -4.15 11.27 -11.32
CA ASP A 379 -4.78 11.52 -12.62
C ASP A 379 -4.22 10.76 -13.83
N THR A 380 -2.90 10.56 -13.93
CA THR A 380 -2.28 9.92 -15.10
C THR A 380 -1.19 8.91 -14.72
N VAL A 381 -1.13 7.79 -15.45
CA VAL A 381 -0.09 6.78 -15.34
C VAL A 381 0.20 6.17 -16.72
N THR A 382 1.47 5.83 -16.99
CA THR A 382 1.85 5.10 -18.20
C THR A 382 2.06 3.63 -17.85
N LEU A 383 1.28 2.74 -18.49
CA LEU A 383 1.39 1.30 -18.30
C LEU A 383 2.65 0.73 -19.01
N PRO A 384 3.08 -0.49 -18.68
CA PRO A 384 4.27 -1.11 -19.26
C PRO A 384 4.26 -1.23 -20.79
N ASP A 385 3.08 -1.33 -21.41
CA ASP A 385 2.92 -1.37 -22.87
C ASP A 385 3.00 0.03 -23.54
N GLY A 386 3.23 1.08 -22.75
CA GLY A 386 3.31 2.46 -23.19
C GLY A 386 1.95 3.16 -23.30
N THR A 387 0.86 2.51 -22.89
CA THR A 387 -0.46 3.13 -22.82
C THR A 387 -0.51 4.17 -21.72
N ASP A 388 -0.82 5.41 -22.08
CA ASP A 388 -1.15 6.46 -21.11
C ASP A 388 -2.62 6.33 -20.69
N VAL A 389 -2.85 6.03 -19.42
CA VAL A 389 -4.17 6.10 -18.80
C VAL A 389 -4.32 7.48 -18.17
N THR A 390 -5.19 8.30 -18.76
CA THR A 390 -5.52 9.66 -18.29
C THR A 390 -6.89 9.68 -17.63
N ASP A 391 -7.20 10.75 -16.88
CA ASP A 391 -8.45 10.89 -16.13
C ASP A 391 -8.66 9.74 -15.11
N ALA A 392 -7.58 9.12 -14.61
CA ALA A 392 -7.62 8.02 -13.65
C ALA A 392 -7.84 8.48 -12.20
N GLY A 393 -7.78 9.80 -11.93
CA GLY A 393 -7.85 10.37 -10.59
C GLY A 393 -6.90 9.67 -9.61
N ALA A 394 -7.40 9.32 -8.43
CA ALA A 394 -6.64 8.61 -7.40
C ALA A 394 -6.17 7.21 -7.84
N SER A 395 -6.87 6.56 -8.78
CA SER A 395 -6.54 5.20 -9.24
C SER A 395 -5.21 5.11 -9.99
N ALA A 396 -4.65 6.24 -10.44
CA ALA A 396 -3.31 6.29 -11.02
C ALA A 396 -2.26 5.70 -10.05
N THR A 397 -2.42 5.94 -8.74
CA THR A 397 -1.51 5.37 -7.73
C THR A 397 -1.59 3.84 -7.68
N CYS A 398 -2.80 3.26 -7.80
CA CYS A 398 -3.00 1.81 -7.77
C CYS A 398 -2.36 1.15 -8.99
N MET A 399 -2.62 1.72 -10.17
CA MET A 399 -2.13 1.23 -11.46
C MET A 399 -0.60 1.27 -11.60
N THR A 400 0.08 2.09 -10.79
CA THR A 400 1.56 2.15 -10.77
C THR A 400 2.18 0.84 -10.30
N CYS A 401 1.48 0.08 -9.44
CA CYS A 401 1.93 -1.21 -8.94
C CYS A 401 1.12 -2.40 -9.51
N HIS A 402 -0.20 -2.24 -9.65
CA HIS A 402 -1.12 -3.30 -10.08
C HIS A 402 -1.19 -3.47 -11.61
N ASN A 403 -0.03 -3.58 -12.25
CA ASN A 403 0.13 -3.75 -13.70
C ASN A 403 0.97 -4.98 -14.04
N GLY A 404 0.85 -5.42 -15.30
CA GLY A 404 1.44 -6.68 -15.77
C GLY A 404 2.96 -6.70 -15.81
N ARG A 405 3.64 -5.54 -15.74
CA ARG A 405 5.09 -5.29 -15.96
C ARG A 405 5.69 -5.83 -17.27
N ARG A 406 4.93 -6.65 -17.99
CA ARG A 406 5.29 -7.47 -19.15
C ARG A 406 4.19 -7.35 -20.16
N THR A 407 4.56 -7.30 -21.44
CA THR A 407 3.62 -7.00 -22.51
C THR A 407 3.35 -8.24 -23.35
N ALA A 408 2.23 -8.25 -24.08
CA ALA A 408 1.89 -9.34 -24.99
C ALA A 408 2.88 -9.43 -26.18
N GLU A 409 3.70 -8.41 -26.43
CA GLU A 409 4.73 -8.45 -27.46
C GLU A 409 5.82 -9.49 -27.13
N GLU A 410 6.08 -9.75 -25.85
CA GLU A 410 7.09 -10.72 -25.40
C GLU A 410 6.73 -12.16 -25.82
N VAL A 411 5.46 -12.44 -26.13
CA VAL A 411 5.00 -13.75 -26.63
C VAL A 411 5.72 -14.14 -27.93
N GLU A 412 6.10 -13.17 -28.77
CA GLU A 412 6.82 -13.39 -30.03
C GLU A 412 8.33 -13.67 -29.84
N GLU A 413 8.83 -13.56 -28.61
CA GLU A 413 10.23 -13.83 -28.31
C GLU A 413 10.49 -15.34 -28.16
N ASP A 414 11.75 -15.75 -28.36
CA ASP A 414 12.14 -17.15 -28.21
C ASP A 414 11.87 -17.66 -26.77
N ASP A 415 12.13 -16.80 -25.78
CA ASP A 415 11.98 -17.05 -24.33
C ASP A 415 11.08 -15.97 -23.70
N PRO A 416 9.75 -16.12 -23.78
CA PRO A 416 8.81 -15.10 -23.34
C PRO A 416 8.77 -14.97 -21.81
N SER A 417 8.57 -13.76 -21.29
CA SER A 417 8.14 -13.57 -19.90
C SER A 417 6.62 -13.58 -19.82
N TRP A 418 6.10 -14.08 -18.71
CA TRP A 418 4.66 -14.06 -18.41
C TRP A 418 4.26 -12.79 -17.65
N PRO A 419 2.99 -12.36 -17.74
CA PRO A 419 2.49 -11.25 -16.94
C PRO A 419 2.81 -11.44 -15.45
N HIS A 420 3.33 -10.38 -14.83
CA HIS A 420 3.53 -10.34 -13.39
C HIS A 420 2.19 -10.50 -12.66
N HIS A 421 2.20 -10.89 -11.38
CA HIS A 421 1.03 -11.38 -10.61
C HIS A 421 -0.11 -10.35 -10.35
N SER A 422 -0.19 -9.30 -11.15
CA SER A 422 -1.32 -8.38 -11.22
C SER A 422 -1.40 -7.83 -12.65
N THR A 423 -2.55 -7.87 -13.29
CA THR A 423 -2.82 -7.31 -14.63
C THR A 423 -4.09 -6.44 -14.64
N ALA A 424 -4.53 -6.03 -13.44
CA ALA A 424 -5.76 -5.29 -13.21
C ALA A 424 -5.78 -3.95 -13.96
N ALA A 425 -4.65 -3.21 -13.97
CA ALA A 425 -4.55 -1.92 -14.65
C ALA A 425 -4.79 -2.05 -16.17
N GLU A 426 -4.17 -3.03 -16.83
CA GLU A 426 -4.40 -3.28 -18.25
C GLU A 426 -5.84 -3.76 -18.52
N MET A 427 -6.36 -4.66 -17.68
CA MET A 427 -7.70 -5.22 -17.84
C MET A 427 -8.78 -4.14 -17.75
N ILE A 428 -8.74 -3.29 -16.72
CA ILE A 428 -9.72 -2.21 -16.50
C ILE A 428 -9.55 -1.09 -17.54
N ALA A 429 -8.32 -0.79 -17.97
CA ALA A 429 -8.07 0.18 -19.04
C ALA A 429 -8.49 -0.36 -20.43
N GLY A 430 -8.75 -1.66 -20.55
CA GLY A 430 -9.14 -2.30 -21.81
C GLY A 430 -7.98 -2.49 -22.79
N VAL A 431 -6.77 -2.68 -22.25
CA VAL A 431 -5.52 -2.96 -22.99
C VAL A 431 -4.88 -4.27 -22.50
N GLY A 432 -3.66 -4.58 -22.93
CA GLY A 432 -3.01 -5.86 -22.62
C GLY A 432 -3.67 -7.09 -23.27
N GLY A 433 -3.19 -8.28 -22.93
CA GLY A 433 -3.62 -9.53 -23.58
C GLY A 433 -3.09 -9.68 -25.01
N TYR A 434 -2.89 -10.92 -25.43
CA TYR A 434 -2.51 -11.28 -26.80
C TYR A 434 -3.76 -11.49 -27.66
N THR A 435 -4.01 -10.62 -28.64
CA THR A 435 -5.28 -10.61 -29.38
C THR A 435 -5.31 -11.52 -30.61
N TYR A 436 -4.17 -12.09 -31.02
CA TYR A 436 -4.03 -12.83 -32.29
C TYR A 436 -4.41 -11.99 -33.54
N GLY A 437 -4.48 -10.67 -33.40
CA GLY A 437 -4.96 -9.76 -34.45
C GLY A 437 -6.49 -9.66 -34.55
N ASP A 438 -7.23 -10.34 -33.67
CA ASP A 438 -8.68 -10.21 -33.55
C ASP A 438 -9.06 -8.91 -32.80
N GLU A 439 -10.28 -8.43 -33.04
CA GLU A 439 -10.86 -7.30 -32.31
C GLU A 439 -11.41 -7.81 -30.97
N ILE A 440 -10.92 -7.25 -29.86
CA ILE A 440 -11.33 -7.62 -28.50
C ILE A 440 -12.18 -6.49 -27.92
N GLU A 441 -13.43 -6.80 -27.59
CA GLU A 441 -14.38 -5.86 -26.99
C GLU A 441 -14.09 -5.64 -25.50
N ASN A 442 -14.58 -4.52 -24.97
CA ASN A 442 -14.48 -4.17 -23.56
C ASN A 442 -15.88 -4.00 -22.95
N SER A 443 -16.03 -4.43 -21.71
CA SER A 443 -17.24 -4.26 -20.90
C SER A 443 -17.53 -2.80 -20.56
N PRO A 444 -18.78 -2.47 -20.19
CA PRO A 444 -19.17 -1.11 -19.84
C PRO A 444 -18.37 -0.44 -18.72
N HIS A 445 -17.77 -1.16 -17.77
CA HIS A 445 -16.92 -0.57 -16.72
C HIS A 445 -15.80 0.29 -17.29
N GLN A 446 -15.11 -0.20 -18.34
CA GLN A 446 -14.11 0.57 -19.08
C GLN A 446 -14.76 1.75 -19.82
N ALA A 447 -15.91 1.53 -20.46
CA ALA A 447 -16.57 2.54 -21.29
C ALA A 447 -17.15 3.72 -20.48
N VAL A 448 -17.51 3.49 -19.22
CA VAL A 448 -18.01 4.53 -18.30
C VAL A 448 -16.89 5.21 -17.51
N GLY A 449 -15.65 4.76 -17.66
CA GLY A 449 -14.47 5.34 -16.99
C GLY A 449 -14.39 5.02 -15.51
N LEU A 450 -14.97 3.89 -15.06
CA LEU A 450 -14.77 3.41 -13.69
C LEU A 450 -13.36 2.84 -13.55
N VAL A 451 -12.71 3.16 -12.44
CA VAL A 451 -11.37 2.70 -12.12
C VAL A 451 -11.37 2.11 -10.70
N CYS A 452 -10.22 2.03 -10.05
CA CYS A 452 -10.01 1.22 -8.85
C CYS A 452 -10.79 1.76 -7.64
N VAL A 453 -10.71 3.07 -7.38
CA VAL A 453 -11.19 3.67 -6.13
C VAL A 453 -12.71 3.72 -6.01
N GLU A 454 -13.44 3.72 -7.13
CA GLU A 454 -14.90 3.70 -7.11
C GLU A 454 -15.47 2.40 -6.56
N CYS A 455 -14.71 1.30 -6.65
CA CYS A 455 -15.09 0.00 -6.10
C CYS A 455 -14.33 -0.30 -4.80
N HIS A 456 -13.00 -0.33 -4.87
CA HIS A 456 -12.15 -0.81 -3.77
C HIS A 456 -12.07 0.15 -2.59
N MET A 457 -12.29 1.44 -2.82
CA MET A 457 -12.31 2.46 -1.77
C MET A 457 -13.72 3.05 -1.57
N ALA A 458 -14.76 2.35 -2.02
CA ALA A 458 -16.13 2.74 -1.73
C ALA A 458 -16.40 2.75 -0.21
N GLU A 459 -17.38 3.54 0.20
CA GLU A 459 -17.78 3.66 1.60
C GLU A 459 -18.15 2.28 2.17
N THR A 460 -17.60 1.98 3.34
CA THR A 460 -17.85 0.73 4.05
C THR A 460 -19.32 0.67 4.50
N PRO A 461 -19.92 -0.53 4.69
CA PRO A 461 -21.27 -0.64 5.27
C PRO A 461 -21.38 0.19 6.55
N GLY A 462 -22.46 0.96 6.71
CA GLY A 462 -22.64 1.85 7.87
C GLY A 462 -23.07 1.14 9.16
N MET A 463 -23.73 1.89 10.04
CA MET A 463 -24.35 1.38 11.27
C MET A 463 -25.87 1.16 11.07
N ASP A 464 -26.44 0.19 11.77
CA ASP A 464 -27.90 0.01 11.89
C ASP A 464 -28.45 0.96 12.97
N ASP A 465 -29.12 2.03 12.54
CA ASP A 465 -29.80 2.98 13.42
C ASP A 465 -31.14 2.37 13.90
N ALA A 466 -31.23 2.08 15.20
CA ALA A 466 -32.42 1.53 15.83
C ALA A 466 -33.60 2.53 15.93
N GLY A 467 -33.45 3.74 15.37
CA GLY A 467 -34.48 4.74 15.16
C GLY A 467 -34.54 5.81 16.24
N THR A 468 -33.45 6.03 16.99
CA THR A 468 -33.31 7.14 17.94
C THR A 468 -32.46 8.25 17.35
N PRO A 469 -33.00 9.47 17.15
CA PRO A 469 -32.27 10.59 16.52
C PRO A 469 -31.09 11.16 17.32
N ASP A 470 -30.62 10.51 18.38
CA ASP A 470 -29.56 11.02 19.26
C ASP A 470 -28.88 9.89 20.06
N ASP A 471 -27.55 10.04 20.18
CA ASP A 471 -26.54 9.21 20.86
C ASP A 471 -26.41 7.75 20.38
N SER A 472 -25.31 7.48 19.67
CA SER A 472 -24.83 6.23 19.06
C SER A 472 -24.64 5.01 19.99
N GLU A 473 -25.34 4.96 21.14
CA GLU A 473 -25.22 3.89 22.13
C GLU A 473 -26.00 2.62 21.75
N ASP A 474 -26.96 2.68 20.82
CA ASP A 474 -27.73 1.52 20.35
C ASP A 474 -27.50 1.14 18.88
N ASP A 475 -26.65 1.89 18.18
CA ASP A 475 -26.21 1.60 16.82
C ASP A 475 -25.36 0.32 16.78
N THR A 476 -25.70 -0.60 15.89
CA THR A 476 -24.91 -1.84 15.69
C THR A 476 -24.24 -1.81 14.33
N PRO A 477 -22.95 -2.13 14.20
CA PRO A 477 -22.29 -2.20 12.90
C PRO A 477 -23.00 -3.16 11.95
N LEU A 478 -23.22 -2.73 10.71
CA LEU A 478 -23.68 -3.64 9.67
C LEU A 478 -22.57 -4.65 9.32
N PRO A 479 -22.91 -5.84 8.80
CA PRO A 479 -21.89 -6.81 8.38
C PRO A 479 -20.89 -6.18 7.41
N GLY A 480 -19.59 -6.37 7.68
CA GLY A 480 -18.49 -5.78 6.89
C GLY A 480 -18.13 -4.33 7.22
N HIS A 481 -18.79 -3.68 8.18
CA HIS A 481 -18.44 -2.31 8.61
C HIS A 481 -16.97 -2.22 9.03
N ASN A 482 -16.21 -1.32 8.39
CA ASN A 482 -14.77 -1.13 8.53
C ASN A 482 -13.89 -2.35 8.16
N GLU A 483 -14.46 -3.41 7.59
CA GLU A 483 -13.74 -4.63 7.17
C GLU A 483 -13.63 -4.74 5.63
N ILE A 484 -14.42 -3.96 4.89
CA ILE A 484 -14.42 -3.89 3.42
C ILE A 484 -14.57 -2.44 2.95
N GLY A 485 -14.06 -2.15 1.76
CA GLY A 485 -14.04 -0.81 1.18
C GLY A 485 -13.01 0.10 1.85
N GLU A 486 -13.09 1.39 1.53
CA GLU A 486 -12.18 2.42 2.06
C GLU A 486 -10.70 2.01 2.04
N HIS A 487 -9.96 2.10 3.17
CA HIS A 487 -8.51 1.79 3.21
C HIS A 487 -8.21 0.31 3.47
N THR A 488 -9.24 -0.55 3.54
CA THR A 488 -9.03 -2.01 3.49
C THR A 488 -8.73 -2.47 2.05
N PHE A 489 -9.14 -1.67 1.06
CA PHE A 489 -9.12 -1.95 -0.38
C PHE A 489 -9.83 -3.25 -0.78
N THR A 490 -10.54 -3.87 0.15
CA THR A 490 -11.03 -5.23 0.05
C THR A 490 -12.51 -5.23 -0.32
N MET A 491 -12.89 -6.05 -1.29
CA MET A 491 -14.27 -6.16 -1.79
C MET A 491 -15.11 -7.23 -1.06
N THR A 492 -14.46 -8.09 -0.28
CA THR A 492 -15.11 -9.20 0.44
C THR A 492 -14.48 -9.40 1.81
N SER A 493 -15.27 -9.36 2.88
CA SER A 493 -14.75 -9.54 4.24
C SER A 493 -14.30 -10.99 4.47
N ALA A 494 -13.56 -11.24 5.54
CA ALA A 494 -13.14 -12.60 5.93
C ALA A 494 -14.33 -13.56 6.13
N ASP A 495 -15.49 -13.04 6.55
CA ASP A 495 -16.73 -13.80 6.73
C ASP A 495 -17.59 -13.90 5.45
N GLY A 496 -17.10 -13.39 4.32
CA GLY A 496 -17.73 -13.52 3.00
C GLY A 496 -18.78 -12.45 2.67
N VAL A 497 -18.76 -11.30 3.36
CA VAL A 497 -19.67 -10.18 3.04
C VAL A 497 -19.11 -9.40 1.86
N GLU A 498 -19.88 -9.24 0.79
CA GLU A 498 -19.48 -8.51 -0.42
C GLU A 498 -19.89 -7.03 -0.38
N LEU A 499 -19.00 -6.14 -0.86
CA LEU A 499 -19.24 -4.69 -0.97
C LEU A 499 -20.16 -4.33 -2.16
N VAL A 500 -21.37 -4.88 -2.18
CA VAL A 500 -22.34 -4.68 -3.27
C VAL A 500 -22.90 -3.25 -3.35
N SER A 501 -22.71 -2.45 -2.29
CA SER A 501 -23.06 -1.02 -2.27
C SER A 501 -22.34 -0.24 -3.37
N ALA A 502 -21.07 -0.58 -3.66
CA ALA A 502 -20.29 0.03 -4.73
C ALA A 502 -20.91 -0.14 -6.13
N CYS A 503 -21.65 -1.24 -6.32
CA CYS A 503 -22.28 -1.55 -7.61
C CYS A 503 -23.69 -0.95 -7.74
N SER A 504 -24.33 -0.64 -6.61
CA SER A 504 -25.78 -0.40 -6.53
C SER A 504 -26.25 0.86 -7.27
N GLU A 505 -25.37 1.86 -7.45
CA GLU A 505 -25.68 3.07 -8.22
C GLU A 505 -26.00 2.75 -9.70
N CYS A 506 -25.33 1.75 -10.27
CA CYS A 506 -25.46 1.38 -11.68
C CYS A 506 -26.26 0.09 -11.92
N HIS A 507 -26.12 -0.90 -11.03
CA HIS A 507 -26.72 -2.22 -11.19
C HIS A 507 -28.07 -2.39 -10.47
N GLY A 508 -28.47 -1.43 -9.63
CA GLY A 508 -29.63 -1.56 -8.77
C GLY A 508 -29.36 -2.52 -7.61
N GLU A 509 -30.43 -3.10 -7.04
CA GLU A 509 -30.29 -4.08 -5.95
C GLU A 509 -29.67 -5.39 -6.50
N ILE A 510 -28.40 -5.62 -6.15
CA ILE A 510 -27.72 -6.89 -6.37
C ILE A 510 -27.30 -7.46 -5.00
N GLU A 511 -27.35 -8.78 -4.89
CA GLU A 511 -26.96 -9.49 -3.65
C GLU A 511 -25.51 -10.00 -3.72
N SER A 512 -24.93 -10.07 -4.92
CA SER A 512 -23.54 -10.44 -5.15
C SER A 512 -23.00 -9.80 -6.42
N PHE A 513 -21.69 -9.51 -6.46
CA PHE A 513 -21.02 -9.14 -7.70
C PHE A 513 -20.88 -10.31 -8.68
N ASN A 514 -21.04 -11.57 -8.22
CA ASN A 514 -21.20 -12.75 -9.06
C ASN A 514 -22.65 -12.91 -9.57
N ARG A 515 -23.21 -11.84 -10.14
CA ARG A 515 -24.54 -11.87 -10.75
C ARG A 515 -24.59 -12.80 -11.97
N GLU A 516 -25.78 -13.30 -12.31
CA GLU A 516 -26.02 -14.11 -13.53
C GLU A 516 -25.39 -13.45 -14.76
N ALA A 517 -24.62 -14.24 -15.51
CA ALA A 517 -23.96 -13.84 -16.75
C ALA A 517 -24.97 -13.66 -17.90
N ASP A 518 -24.54 -13.01 -18.99
CA ASP A 518 -25.40 -12.78 -20.15
C ASP A 518 -25.47 -13.99 -21.10
N GLY A 519 -24.64 -15.02 -20.87
CA GLY A 519 -24.58 -16.26 -21.65
C GLY A 519 -23.72 -17.33 -20.96
N ASP A 520 -23.77 -18.55 -21.52
CA ASP A 520 -22.98 -19.72 -21.11
C ASP A 520 -21.61 -19.63 -21.80
N TYR A 521 -20.64 -19.02 -21.15
CA TYR A 521 -19.36 -18.65 -21.78
C TYR A 521 -18.39 -19.83 -21.85
N ASP A 522 -18.48 -20.79 -20.93
CA ASP A 522 -17.63 -21.98 -20.89
C ASP A 522 -18.23 -23.19 -21.63
N GLY A 523 -19.53 -23.16 -21.94
CA GLY A 523 -20.22 -24.17 -22.74
C GLY A 523 -20.66 -25.39 -21.94
N ASP A 524 -20.76 -25.30 -20.62
CA ASP A 524 -21.17 -26.43 -19.76
C ASP A 524 -22.67 -26.78 -19.87
N GLY A 525 -23.46 -25.90 -20.50
CA GLY A 525 -24.89 -26.02 -20.72
C GLY A 525 -25.77 -25.27 -19.70
N THR A 526 -25.16 -24.50 -18.81
CA THR A 526 -25.79 -23.67 -17.77
C THR A 526 -25.33 -22.23 -17.93
N VAL A 527 -26.19 -21.27 -17.57
CA VAL A 527 -25.77 -19.88 -17.40
C VAL A 527 -25.62 -19.66 -15.90
N GLU A 528 -24.39 -19.46 -15.45
CA GLU A 528 -24.01 -19.26 -14.05
C GLU A 528 -23.72 -17.78 -13.74
N GLY A 529 -23.07 -17.51 -12.61
CA GLY A 529 -22.58 -16.17 -12.31
C GLY A 529 -21.37 -15.80 -13.18
N ILE A 530 -21.15 -14.51 -13.43
CA ILE A 530 -20.05 -14.01 -14.27
C ILE A 530 -18.69 -14.60 -13.87
N ARG A 531 -18.42 -14.71 -12.57
CA ARG A 531 -17.15 -15.24 -12.06
C ARG A 531 -17.04 -16.74 -12.30
N ASP A 532 -18.13 -17.48 -12.11
CA ASP A 532 -18.19 -18.92 -12.34
C ASP A 532 -17.93 -19.25 -13.81
N GLU A 533 -18.57 -18.52 -14.73
CA GLU A 533 -18.39 -18.65 -16.18
C GLU A 533 -16.95 -18.36 -16.63
N VAL A 534 -16.33 -17.30 -16.08
CA VAL A 534 -14.94 -16.96 -16.39
C VAL A 534 -13.97 -17.98 -15.79
N GLN A 535 -14.26 -18.49 -14.59
CA GLN A 535 -13.46 -19.55 -13.96
C GLN A 535 -13.56 -20.86 -14.75
N GLY A 536 -14.74 -21.24 -15.23
CA GLY A 536 -14.94 -22.39 -16.11
C GLY A 536 -14.14 -22.28 -17.40
N LEU A 537 -14.12 -21.09 -18.03
CA LEU A 537 -13.28 -20.82 -19.18
C LEU A 537 -11.77 -20.89 -18.89
N LEU A 538 -11.32 -20.40 -17.73
CA LEU A 538 -9.93 -20.54 -17.30
C LEU A 538 -9.55 -22.01 -17.15
N ASP A 539 -10.40 -22.82 -16.53
CA ASP A 539 -10.19 -24.25 -16.33
C ASP A 539 -10.14 -25.00 -17.67
N LEU A 540 -11.04 -24.68 -18.60
CA LEU A 540 -11.06 -25.26 -19.95
C LEU A 540 -9.80 -24.90 -20.74
N LEU A 541 -9.38 -23.63 -20.71
CA LEU A 541 -8.17 -23.21 -21.40
C LEU A 541 -6.92 -23.83 -20.78
N LEU A 542 -6.84 -23.91 -19.44
CA LEU A 542 -5.75 -24.59 -18.73
C LEU A 542 -5.64 -26.05 -19.17
N GLN A 543 -6.76 -26.76 -19.22
CA GLN A 543 -6.80 -28.14 -19.68
C GLN A 543 -6.37 -28.26 -21.14
N ALA A 544 -6.84 -27.37 -22.03
CA ALA A 544 -6.45 -27.36 -23.44
C ALA A 544 -4.95 -27.11 -23.63
N ILE A 545 -4.36 -26.19 -22.85
CA ILE A 545 -2.92 -25.92 -22.81
C ILE A 545 -2.17 -27.20 -22.43
N GLN A 546 -2.58 -27.87 -21.36
CA GLN A 546 -1.91 -29.09 -20.90
C GLN A 546 -2.04 -30.26 -21.88
N ASP A 547 -3.21 -30.41 -22.52
CA ASP A 547 -3.45 -31.45 -23.52
C ASP A 547 -2.62 -31.24 -24.80
N ASP A 548 -2.24 -29.99 -25.11
CA ASP A 548 -1.37 -29.65 -26.23
C ASP A 548 0.15 -29.84 -25.92
N GLY A 549 0.51 -30.06 -24.66
CA GLY A 549 1.86 -30.44 -24.24
C GLY A 549 2.47 -29.67 -23.06
N PRO A 550 2.33 -28.32 -22.97
CA PRO A 550 2.90 -27.54 -21.86
C PRO A 550 2.57 -28.06 -20.46
N VAL A 551 3.53 -27.95 -19.54
CA VAL A 551 3.41 -28.44 -18.17
C VAL A 551 3.44 -27.28 -17.18
N TRP A 552 2.40 -27.15 -16.35
CA TRP A 552 2.35 -26.19 -15.25
C TRP A 552 3.16 -26.68 -14.05
N LEU A 553 4.11 -25.86 -13.61
CA LEU A 553 5.00 -26.14 -12.48
C LEU A 553 4.50 -25.57 -11.15
N GLY A 554 3.61 -24.57 -11.18
CA GLY A 554 3.19 -23.84 -9.97
C GLY A 554 4.26 -22.93 -9.34
N HIS A 555 5.45 -22.88 -9.93
CA HIS A 555 6.57 -22.01 -9.51
C HIS A 555 7.38 -21.61 -10.73
N HIS A 556 8.05 -20.46 -10.67
CA HIS A 556 8.94 -19.99 -11.74
C HIS A 556 9.87 -21.10 -12.26
N PRO A 557 9.95 -21.36 -13.58
CA PRO A 557 9.47 -20.52 -14.70
C PRO A 557 7.98 -20.67 -15.07
N TYR A 558 7.18 -21.29 -14.19
CA TYR A 558 5.73 -21.55 -14.26
C TYR A 558 5.33 -22.58 -15.30
N TRP A 559 5.94 -22.55 -16.48
CA TRP A 559 5.65 -23.45 -17.58
C TRP A 559 6.92 -24.07 -18.15
N GLU A 560 6.83 -25.35 -18.48
CA GLU A 560 7.84 -26.08 -19.25
C GLU A 560 7.21 -26.69 -20.51
N GLU A 561 8.04 -27.16 -21.42
CA GLU A 561 7.64 -27.84 -22.66
C GLU A 561 6.79 -26.96 -23.62
N VAL A 562 6.93 -25.64 -23.50
CA VAL A 562 6.30 -24.66 -24.41
C VAL A 562 7.13 -24.57 -25.70
N THR A 563 6.51 -24.90 -26.85
CA THR A 563 7.22 -25.07 -28.13
C THR A 563 6.59 -24.34 -29.31
N THR A 564 5.33 -23.90 -29.22
CA THR A 564 4.62 -23.20 -30.30
C THR A 564 4.22 -21.79 -29.90
N GLN A 565 3.96 -20.94 -30.89
CA GLN A 565 3.49 -19.57 -30.67
C GLN A 565 2.08 -19.57 -30.06
N GLU A 566 1.25 -20.49 -30.51
CA GLU A 566 -0.12 -20.67 -30.04
C GLU A 566 -0.15 -21.06 -28.55
N GLN A 567 0.76 -21.94 -28.11
CA GLN A 567 0.92 -22.29 -26.70
C GLN A 567 1.35 -21.08 -25.87
N LYS A 568 2.37 -20.33 -26.31
CA LYS A 568 2.85 -19.12 -25.62
C LYS A 568 1.74 -18.10 -25.44
N ALA A 569 0.99 -17.82 -26.52
CA ALA A 569 -0.09 -16.84 -26.52
C ALA A 569 -1.26 -17.29 -25.63
N ALA A 570 -1.62 -18.58 -25.66
CA ALA A 570 -2.66 -19.13 -24.80
C ALA A 570 -2.28 -19.05 -23.32
N ILE A 571 -1.03 -19.40 -22.99
CA ILE A 571 -0.48 -19.27 -21.64
C ILE A 571 -0.49 -17.81 -21.19
N TYR A 572 -0.05 -16.88 -22.04
CA TYR A 572 -0.04 -15.45 -21.71
C TYR A 572 -1.44 -14.95 -21.37
N ASN A 573 -2.45 -15.27 -22.19
CA ASN A 573 -3.84 -14.86 -21.94
C ASN A 573 -4.45 -15.53 -20.71
N TYR A 574 -4.19 -16.82 -20.51
CA TYR A 574 -4.58 -17.53 -19.29
C TYR A 574 -4.04 -16.81 -18.05
N MET A 575 -2.73 -16.52 -18.03
CA MET A 575 -2.09 -15.82 -16.91
C MET A 575 -2.58 -14.37 -16.79
N PHE A 576 -2.82 -13.68 -17.90
CA PHE A 576 -3.36 -12.31 -17.91
C PHE A 576 -4.74 -12.22 -17.26
N VAL A 577 -5.64 -13.18 -17.52
CA VAL A 577 -6.98 -13.20 -16.93
C VAL A 577 -6.96 -13.80 -15.51
N ALA A 578 -6.11 -14.80 -15.24
CA ALA A 578 -6.02 -15.39 -13.91
C ALA A 578 -5.35 -14.45 -12.88
N HIS A 579 -4.34 -13.68 -13.29
CA HIS A 579 -3.58 -12.82 -12.38
C HIS A 579 -4.24 -11.46 -12.09
N GLU A 580 -5.23 -11.02 -12.87
CA GLU A 580 -5.93 -9.76 -12.56
C GLU A 580 -6.84 -9.92 -11.32
N GLY A 581 -7.29 -11.15 -11.04
CA GLY A 581 -7.86 -11.54 -9.74
C GLY A 581 -9.34 -11.18 -9.53
N SER A 582 -9.99 -10.48 -10.45
CA SER A 582 -11.42 -10.15 -10.35
C SER A 582 -12.35 -11.19 -10.98
N GLU A 583 -11.80 -12.24 -11.61
CA GLU A 583 -12.55 -13.25 -12.36
C GLU A 583 -13.50 -12.60 -13.39
N GLY A 584 -12.98 -11.59 -14.10
CA GLY A 584 -13.69 -10.92 -15.18
C GLY A 584 -14.62 -9.78 -14.74
N ILE A 585 -14.69 -9.39 -13.48
CA ILE A 585 -15.48 -8.23 -13.04
C ILE A 585 -14.89 -6.91 -13.56
N HIS A 586 -13.56 -6.78 -13.60
CA HIS A 586 -12.90 -5.59 -14.17
C HIS A 586 -13.28 -5.39 -15.64
N ASN A 587 -13.32 -6.46 -16.44
CA ASN A 587 -13.69 -6.37 -17.86
C ASN A 587 -14.12 -7.73 -18.44
N THR A 588 -15.39 -8.09 -18.23
CA THR A 588 -15.94 -9.40 -18.58
C THR A 588 -15.80 -9.75 -20.07
N ALA A 589 -16.21 -8.84 -20.97
CA ALA A 589 -16.14 -9.08 -22.42
C ALA A 589 -14.70 -9.35 -22.86
N ARG A 590 -13.74 -8.56 -22.37
CA ARG A 590 -12.32 -8.75 -22.69
C ARG A 590 -11.80 -10.08 -22.17
N ALA A 591 -12.08 -10.41 -20.91
CA ALA A 591 -11.66 -11.67 -20.30
C ALA A 591 -12.18 -12.88 -21.09
N VAL A 592 -13.49 -12.93 -21.34
CA VAL A 592 -14.14 -14.01 -22.09
C VAL A 592 -13.59 -14.11 -23.51
N MET A 593 -13.50 -13.00 -24.25
CA MET A 593 -12.98 -13.01 -25.62
C MET A 593 -11.52 -13.46 -25.73
N LEU A 594 -10.65 -13.04 -24.80
CA LEU A 594 -9.26 -13.47 -24.78
C LEU A 594 -9.16 -14.98 -24.54
N LEU A 595 -9.93 -15.52 -23.59
CA LEU A 595 -9.91 -16.95 -23.27
C LEU A 595 -10.49 -17.81 -24.41
N GLN A 596 -11.67 -17.46 -24.93
CA GLN A 596 -12.31 -18.16 -26.04
C GLN A 596 -11.45 -18.10 -27.32
N THR A 597 -10.83 -16.95 -27.60
CA THR A 597 -9.92 -16.81 -28.75
C THR A 597 -8.67 -17.66 -28.57
N SER A 598 -8.05 -17.66 -27.38
CA SER A 598 -6.91 -18.52 -27.09
C SER A 598 -7.24 -20.01 -27.24
N TYR A 599 -8.39 -20.45 -26.72
CA TYR A 599 -8.85 -21.83 -26.89
C TYR A 599 -9.00 -22.19 -28.37
N ARG A 600 -9.63 -21.32 -29.16
CA ARG A 600 -9.82 -21.53 -30.60
C ARG A 600 -8.51 -21.62 -31.35
N GLN A 601 -7.57 -20.73 -31.06
CA GLN A 601 -6.28 -20.69 -31.77
C GLN A 601 -5.41 -21.91 -31.40
N LEU A 602 -5.49 -22.36 -30.15
CA LEU A 602 -4.74 -23.53 -29.67
C LEU A 602 -5.32 -24.85 -30.21
N THR A 603 -6.64 -25.03 -30.13
CA THR A 603 -7.29 -26.31 -30.45
C THR A 603 -7.76 -26.43 -31.91
N GLY A 604 -7.94 -25.28 -32.59
CA GLY A 604 -8.53 -25.19 -33.92
C GLY A 604 -10.06 -25.23 -33.95
N GLU A 605 -10.73 -25.27 -32.80
CA GLU A 605 -12.19 -25.29 -32.68
C GLU A 605 -12.66 -24.27 -31.63
N ASP A 606 -13.85 -23.67 -31.83
CA ASP A 606 -14.45 -22.81 -30.81
C ASP A 606 -14.74 -23.60 -29.52
N VAL A 607 -14.88 -22.91 -28.39
CA VAL A 607 -15.27 -23.54 -27.10
C VAL A 607 -16.59 -24.30 -27.30
N PRO A 608 -16.63 -25.63 -27.11
CA PRO A 608 -17.80 -26.42 -27.47
C PRO A 608 -19.03 -26.05 -26.63
N GLY A 609 -20.10 -25.60 -27.28
CA GLY A 609 -21.37 -25.33 -26.61
C GLY A 609 -21.51 -23.91 -26.06
N ALA A 610 -20.41 -23.15 -26.00
CA ALA A 610 -20.38 -21.80 -25.48
C ALA A 610 -21.12 -20.78 -26.36
N ASP A 611 -21.73 -19.81 -25.70
CA ASP A 611 -22.08 -18.52 -26.26
C ASP A 611 -20.79 -17.72 -26.49
N LEU A 612 -20.45 -17.49 -27.76
CA LEU A 612 -19.26 -16.74 -28.15
C LEU A 612 -19.54 -15.24 -28.09
N TYR A 613 -18.59 -14.50 -27.53
CA TYR A 613 -18.59 -13.03 -27.57
C TYR A 613 -18.25 -12.49 -28.97
#